data_AF-A8LRP1-F1
#
_entry.id   AF-A8LRP1-F1
#
_cell.length_a   1.000
_cell.length_b   1.000
_cell.length_c   1.000
_cell.angle_alpha   90.00
_cell.angle_beta   90.00
_cell.angle_gamma   90.00
#
_symmetry.space_group_name_H-M   'P 1'
#
loop_
_entity.id
_entity.type
_entity.pdbx_description
1 polymer ?
#
loop_
_entity_poly.entity_id
_entity_poly.type
_entity_poly.pdbx_seq_one_letter_code
_entity_poly.pdbx_strand_id
1 'polypeptide(L)' 'MLQVFSSKTARQGGVVRRRMRDVERIVGRAEFLAEIRRRGFHAVENGGDIVIFCNAQPIRRVV' A
#
# COMPACT_ATOMS: atom_id res chain seq x y z
N MET A 1 -12.81 5.59 -6.99
CA MET A 1 -11.99 5.94 -5.80
C MET A 1 -11.73 4.66 -5.02
N LEU A 2 -10.49 4.16 -5.01
CA LEU A 2 -10.15 2.88 -4.38
C LEU A 2 -10.49 2.89 -2.87
N GLN A 3 -11.48 2.08 -2.46
CA GLN A 3 -11.82 1.82 -1.05
C GLN A 3 -10.66 1.24 -0.22
N VAL A 4 -9.58 0.80 -0.88
CA VAL A 4 -8.40 0.23 -0.21
C VAL A 4 -7.72 1.25 0.73
N PHE A 5 -7.76 2.54 0.38
CA PHE A 5 -7.12 3.62 1.16
C PHE A 5 -8.11 4.48 1.97
N SER A 6 -9.40 4.13 1.99
CA SER A 6 -10.41 4.87 2.77
C SER A 6 -10.55 4.38 4.22
N SER A 7 -9.77 3.37 4.62
CA SER A 7 -9.77 2.88 6.00
C SER A 7 -9.26 3.96 6.97
N LYS A 8 -9.82 3.97 8.19
CA LYS A 8 -9.40 4.87 9.28
C LYS A 8 -7.88 4.79 9.51
N THR A 9 -7.31 3.58 9.42
CA THR A 9 -5.87 3.32 9.52
C THR A 9 -5.05 4.05 8.46
N ALA A 10 -5.50 4.09 7.21
CA ALA A 10 -4.80 4.81 6.14
C ALA A 10 -4.82 6.33 6.35
N ARG A 11 -5.90 6.87 6.94
CA ARG A 11 -6.02 8.30 7.26
C ARG A 11 -5.15 8.75 8.43
N GLN A 12 -4.78 7.82 9.32
CA GLN A 12 -4.00 8.11 10.52
C GLN A 12 -2.50 7.83 10.35
N GLY A 13 -2.02 7.58 9.12
CA GLY A 13 -0.61 7.29 8.88
C GLY A 13 -0.19 5.85 9.21
N GLY A 14 -1.15 4.94 9.38
CA GLY A 14 -0.90 3.55 9.76
C GLY A 14 -0.39 2.67 8.62
N VAL A 15 -0.44 1.36 8.86
CA VAL A 15 0.03 0.33 7.92
C VAL A 15 -1.15 -0.52 7.44
N VAL A 16 -1.21 -0.77 6.13
CA VAL A 16 -2.21 -1.63 5.49
C VAL A 16 -1.50 -2.84 4.88
N ARG A 17 -2.02 -4.05 5.09
CA ARG A 17 -1.51 -5.28 4.44
C ARG A 17 -2.59 -5.91 3.55
N ARG A 18 -2.21 -6.33 2.34
CA ARG A 18 -3.09 -7.02 1.38
C ARG A 18 -2.33 -8.11 0.63
N ARG A 19 -3.06 -9.09 0.09
CA ARG A 19 -2.51 -10.05 -0.89
C ARG A 19 -2.38 -9.37 -2.24
N MET A 20 -1.22 -9.47 -2.88
CA MET A 20 -0.96 -8.81 -4.17
C MET A 20 -1.87 -9.33 -5.27
N ARG A 21 -2.15 -10.64 -5.30
CA ARG A 21 -3.11 -11.25 -6.23
C ARG A 21 -4.52 -10.64 -6.14
N ASP A 22 -4.96 -10.23 -4.95
CA ASP A 22 -6.29 -9.66 -4.76
C ASP A 22 -6.30 -8.20 -5.25
N VAL A 23 -5.20 -7.47 -5.03
CA VAL A 23 -5.00 -6.12 -5.58
C VAL A 23 -5.01 -6.15 -7.10
N GLU A 24 -4.26 -7.08 -7.71
CA GLU A 24 -4.20 -7.27 -9.15
C GLU A 24 -5.59 -7.57 -9.73
N ARG A 25 -6.36 -8.46 -9.10
CA ARG A 25 -7.70 -8.84 -9.57
C ARG A 25 -8.72 -7.69 -9.52
N ILE A 26 -8.60 -6.77 -8.56
CA ILE A 26 -9.62 -5.73 -8.33
C ILE A 26 -9.27 -4.41 -9.04
N VAL A 27 -7.98 -4.06 -9.09
CA VAL A 27 -7.52 -2.71 -9.47
C VAL A 27 -6.48 -2.75 -10.58
N GLY A 28 -5.66 -3.79 -10.63
CA GLY A 28 -4.44 -3.81 -11.41
C GLY A 28 -3.23 -3.30 -10.62
N ARG A 29 -2.08 -3.94 -10.83
CA ARG A 29 -0.83 -3.61 -10.14
C ARG A 29 -0.33 -2.21 -10.48
N ALA A 30 -0.40 -1.83 -11.76
CA ALA A 30 0.14 -0.56 -12.23
C ALA A 30 -0.61 0.64 -11.65
N GLU A 31 -1.95 0.61 -11.71
CA GLU A 31 -2.82 1.63 -11.15
C GLU A 31 -2.66 1.74 -9.64
N PHE A 32 -2.55 0.60 -8.95
CA PHE A 32 -2.35 0.56 -7.51
C PHE A 32 -1.02 1.23 -7.09
N LEU A 33 0.08 0.89 -7.76
CA LEU A 33 1.40 1.46 -7.49
C LEU A 33 1.50 2.94 -7.91
N ALA A 34 0.76 3.35 -8.94
CA ALA A 34 0.64 4.77 -9.30
C ALA A 34 -0.05 5.56 -8.20
N GLU A 35 -1.13 5.02 -7.62
CA GLU A 35 -1.87 5.67 -6.53
C GLU A 35 -1.05 5.76 -5.23
N ILE A 36 -0.27 4.73 -4.89
CA ILE A 36 0.67 4.77 -3.75
C ILE A 36 1.67 5.91 -3.92
N ARG A 37 2.31 5.99 -5.10
CA ARG A 37 3.29 7.05 -5.42
C ARG A 37 2.65 8.44 -5.37
N ARG A 38 1.46 8.60 -5.96
CA ARG A 38 0.70 9.86 -5.96
C ARG A 38 0.39 10.38 -4.56
N ARG A 39 0.18 9.47 -3.59
CA ARG A 39 -0.09 9.81 -2.18
C ARG A 39 1.17 10.04 -1.35
N GLY A 40 2.36 9.83 -1.90
CA GLY A 40 3.62 9.86 -1.16
C GLY A 40 3.74 8.73 -0.14
N PHE A 41 3.03 7.62 -0.37
CA PHE A 41 3.09 6.43 0.48
C PHE A 41 4.20 5.51 0.01
N HIS A 42 4.59 4.58 0.88
CA HIS A 42 5.56 3.53 0.54
C HIS A 42 4.91 2.16 0.60
N ALA A 43 5.37 1.23 -0.23
CA ALA A 43 4.90 -0.15 -0.20
C ALA A 43 6.05 -1.15 -0.36
N VAL A 44 5.96 -2.27 0.36
CA VAL A 44 6.91 -3.37 0.32
C VAL A 44 6.16 -4.65 -0.01
N GLU A 45 6.69 -5.43 -0.94
CA GLU A 45 6.17 -6.75 -1.27
C GLU A 45 7.04 -7.85 -0.64
N ASN A 46 6.41 -8.85 -0.03
CA ASN A 46 7.08 -10.05 0.50
C ASN A 46 6.09 -11.23 0.55
N GLY A 47 6.47 -12.39 0.00
CA GLY A 47 5.64 -13.60 0.07
C GLY A 47 4.25 -13.44 -0.57
N GLY A 48 4.13 -12.60 -1.60
CA GLY A 48 2.86 -12.28 -2.25
C GLY A 48 1.93 -11.38 -1.44
N ASP A 49 2.36 -10.90 -0.27
CA ASP A 49 1.72 -9.81 0.45
C ASP A 49 2.37 -8.49 0.06
N ILE A 50 1.56 -7.44 0.01
CA ILE A 50 2.00 -6.05 -0.10
C ILE A 50 1.60 -5.31 1.17
N VAL A 51 2.59 -4.67 1.79
CA VAL A 51 2.46 -3.85 2.99
C VAL A 51 2.63 -2.40 2.58
N ILE A 52 1.61 -1.57 2.80
CA ILE A 52 1.59 -0.15 2.48
C ILE A 52 1.70 0.67 3.77
N PHE A 53 2.71 1.52 3.84
CA PHE A 53 2.88 2.54 4.86
C PHE A 53 2.18 3.81 4.39
N CYS A 54 1.07 4.18 5.03
CA CYS A 54 0.23 5.31 4.62
C CYS A 54 0.78 6.67 5.10
N ASN A 55 2.09 6.86 4.98
CA ASN A 55 2.80 8.08 5.33
C ASN A 55 4.06 8.21 4.45
N ALA A 56 4.75 9.35 4.53
CA ALA A 56 5.94 9.64 3.73
C ALA A 56 7.27 9.25 4.43
N GLN A 57 7.24 8.62 5.61
CA GLN A 57 8.45 8.25 6.33
C GLN A 57 9.24 7.17 5.56
N PRO A 58 10.58 7.22 5.56
CA PRO A 58 11.39 6.24 4.83
C PRO A 58 11.26 4.85 5.44
N ILE A 59 11.27 3.81 4.60
CA ILE A 59 11.36 2.42 5.06
C ILE A 59 12.82 2.10 5.38
N ARG A 60 13.05 1.48 6.55
CA ARG A 60 14.35 0.93 6.94
C ARG A 60 14.21 -0.56 7.26
N ARG A 61 15.04 -1.41 6.65
CA ARG A 61 15.17 -2.82 7.03
C ARG A 61 16.08 -2.88 8.27
N VAL A 62 15.61 -3.51 9.34
CA VAL A 62 16.31 -3.52 10.65
C VAL A 62 17.33 -4.65 10.76
N VAL A 63 17.15 -5.72 9.98
CA VAL A 63 18.02 -6.91 9.92
C VAL A 63 18.35 -7.25 8.46
#